data_AF-A0A2I1UDE5-F1
#
_entry.id   AF-A0A2I1UDE5-F1
#
_cell.length_a   1.000
_cell.length_b   1.000
_cell.length_c   1.000
_cell.angle_alpha   90.00
_cell.angle_beta   90.00
_cell.angle_gamma   90.00
#
_symmetry.space_group_name_H-M   'P 1'
#
loop_
_entity.id
_entity.type
_entity.pdbx_description
1 polymer ?
#
loop_
_entity_poly.entity_id
_entity_poly.type
_entity_poly.pdbx_seq_one_letter_code
_entity_poly.pdbx_strand_id
1 'polypeptide(L)'
;MSSKANHAKTAICGIINVTPDSFSDGGQFFALEQALQQARKLIAEGASMLDIGGESTRPGSSYVEIEEEIQRVVPVIKAIRKESDVLISIDTWKSQVAEAALAAGANLVNDITGLMGDEKMAHVVAKAGAKVVIMFNPVMARPQHPSSRIFPHFGFNQAFTEEELADFEKLPIEELMETFFERALARANQAGIAQENILLDPGIGFGLTKKENLLLLRDLDKLHQKGYPIFLGVSRKRFVINILEENGFEVNPETELGFRNRDTASAHVTSIAARQGVEVVRVHDVASHRMAVEIASAIRLADEAENLDLKQYK
;
A
#
# COMPACT_ATOMS: atom_id res chain seq x y z
N MET A 1 -2.13 -19.08 22.17
CA MET A 1 -3.34 -19.38 21.37
C MET A 1 -2.88 -19.39 19.93
N SER A 2 -3.06 -20.51 19.22
CA SER A 2 -2.59 -20.69 17.85
C SER A 2 -3.18 -19.59 16.97
N SER A 3 -2.34 -18.72 16.39
CA SER A 3 -2.79 -18.03 15.17
C SER A 3 -3.21 -19.14 14.21
N LYS A 4 -4.39 -19.02 13.60
CA LYS A 4 -4.69 -19.85 12.44
C LYS A 4 -3.64 -19.47 11.42
N ALA A 5 -2.65 -20.34 11.19
CA ALA A 5 -1.62 -20.07 10.21
C ALA A 5 -2.33 -19.75 8.89
N ASN A 6 -2.04 -18.58 8.32
CA ASN A 6 -2.61 -18.22 7.03
C ASN A 6 -1.95 -19.10 5.97
N HIS A 7 -2.68 -20.10 5.48
CA HIS A 7 -2.19 -21.06 4.49
C HIS A 7 -2.12 -20.46 3.08
N ALA A 8 -2.75 -19.30 2.82
CA ALA A 8 -2.67 -18.64 1.52
C ALA A 8 -1.34 -17.90 1.35
N LYS A 9 -0.72 -18.00 0.17
CA LYS A 9 0.48 -17.22 -0.19
C LYS A 9 0.16 -15.72 -0.17
N THR A 10 1.18 -14.90 0.11
CA THR A 10 1.09 -13.43 0.02
C THR A 10 0.63 -13.00 -1.36
N ALA A 11 -0.43 -12.20 -1.43
CA ALA A 11 -0.93 -11.59 -2.64
C ALA A 11 -0.03 -10.42 -3.08
N ILE A 12 0.04 -10.19 -4.39
CA ILE A 12 0.84 -9.12 -4.97
C ILE A 12 -0.11 -8.08 -5.55
N CYS A 13 0.01 -6.86 -5.03
CA CYS A 13 -0.74 -5.70 -5.46
C CYS A 13 0.14 -4.81 -6.35
N GLY A 14 -0.14 -4.77 -7.65
CA GLY A 14 0.59 -3.97 -8.63
C GLY A 14 0.13 -2.52 -8.64
N ILE A 15 1.07 -1.57 -8.59
CA ILE A 15 0.77 -0.13 -8.56
C ILE A 15 0.53 0.41 -9.97
N ILE A 16 -0.56 1.14 -10.15
CA ILE A 16 -0.85 1.94 -11.36
C ILE A 16 -1.13 3.38 -10.95
N ASN A 17 -0.18 4.28 -11.20
CA ASN A 17 -0.39 5.71 -10.98
C ASN A 17 -0.81 6.37 -12.30
N VAL A 18 -1.97 7.02 -12.29
CA VAL A 18 -2.48 7.79 -13.42
C VAL A 18 -2.02 9.25 -13.25
N THR A 19 -0.94 9.62 -13.93
CA THR A 19 -0.24 10.90 -13.72
C THR A 19 -0.84 12.09 -14.52
N PRO A 20 -0.64 13.34 -14.05
CA PRO A 20 -1.16 14.57 -14.68
C PRO A 20 -0.61 14.85 -16.09
N ASP A 21 0.65 14.49 -16.34
CA ASP A 21 1.38 14.85 -17.57
C ASP A 21 0.73 14.30 -18.85
N SER A 22 -0.25 13.40 -18.68
CA SER A 22 -0.99 12.72 -19.72
C SER A 22 -2.35 13.36 -20.02
N PHE A 23 -2.81 14.41 -19.32
CA PHE A 23 -4.21 14.88 -19.38
C PHE A 23 -4.45 16.21 -20.14
N SER A 24 -3.45 16.80 -20.80
CA SER A 24 -3.65 17.96 -21.69
C SER A 24 -3.98 17.56 -23.14
N ASP A 25 -4.84 18.34 -23.80
CA ASP A 25 -5.37 18.25 -25.18
C ASP A 25 -4.95 17.03 -26.03
N GLY A 26 -5.74 15.95 -25.95
CA GLY A 26 -5.56 14.70 -26.70
C GLY A 26 -4.90 13.56 -25.90
N GLY A 27 -4.31 13.86 -24.74
CA GLY A 27 -3.60 12.89 -23.90
C GLY A 27 -4.48 11.92 -23.10
N GLN A 28 -5.77 12.23 -22.84
CA GLN A 28 -6.62 11.39 -21.97
C GLN A 28 -6.76 9.94 -22.48
N PHE A 29 -6.92 9.75 -23.79
CA PHE A 29 -6.96 8.42 -24.39
C PHE A 29 -5.61 7.71 -24.29
N PHE A 30 -4.51 8.45 -24.42
CA PHE A 30 -3.16 7.91 -24.28
C PHE A 30 -2.88 7.46 -22.84
N ALA A 31 -3.28 8.27 -21.85
CA ALA A 31 -3.18 7.96 -20.43
C ALA A 31 -3.95 6.69 -20.07
N LEU A 32 -5.18 6.55 -20.60
CA LEU A 32 -6.03 5.39 -20.40
C LEU A 32 -5.40 4.13 -21.00
N GLU A 33 -4.98 4.16 -22.25
CA GLU A 33 -4.34 3.01 -22.92
C GLU A 33 -3.03 2.63 -22.24
N GLN A 34 -2.22 3.60 -21.79
CA GLN A 34 -0.99 3.33 -21.05
C GLN A 34 -1.29 2.65 -19.70
N ALA A 35 -2.29 3.13 -18.96
CA ALA A 35 -2.72 2.51 -17.71
C ALA A 35 -3.25 1.09 -17.94
N LEU A 36 -4.01 0.86 -19.02
CA LEU A 36 -4.55 -0.45 -19.37
C LEU A 36 -3.45 -1.43 -19.81
N GLN A 37 -2.48 -0.96 -20.61
CA GLN A 37 -1.30 -1.73 -20.97
C GLN A 37 -0.51 -2.15 -19.73
N GLN A 38 -0.31 -1.22 -18.79
CA GLN A 38 0.36 -1.51 -17.53
C GLN A 38 -0.44 -2.51 -16.68
N ALA A 39 -1.77 -2.38 -16.58
CA ALA A 39 -2.62 -3.37 -15.92
C ALA A 39 -2.46 -4.78 -16.50
N ARG A 40 -2.56 -4.92 -17.83
CA ARG A 40 -2.36 -6.21 -18.53
C ARG A 40 -0.98 -6.80 -18.23
N LYS A 41 0.07 -5.96 -18.25
CA LYS A 41 1.43 -6.38 -17.91
C LYS A 41 1.52 -6.90 -16.48
N LEU A 42 1.04 -6.14 -15.50
CA LEU A 42 1.12 -6.50 -14.08
C LEU A 42 0.32 -7.78 -13.78
N ILE A 43 -0.86 -7.95 -14.39
CA ILE A 43 -1.66 -9.19 -14.29
C ILE A 43 -0.87 -10.38 -14.87
N ALA A 44 -0.29 -10.23 -16.06
CA ALA A 44 0.51 -11.29 -16.69
C ALA A 44 1.77 -11.64 -15.87
N GLU A 45 2.33 -10.67 -15.16
CA GLU A 45 3.44 -10.89 -14.22
C GLU A 45 3.00 -11.57 -12.91
N GLY A 46 1.70 -11.68 -12.64
CA GLY A 46 1.13 -12.43 -11.51
C GLY A 46 0.53 -11.56 -10.40
N ALA A 47 0.20 -10.30 -10.68
CA ALA A 47 -0.55 -9.48 -9.72
C ALA A 47 -1.96 -10.02 -9.55
N SER A 48 -2.34 -10.30 -8.30
CA SER A 48 -3.70 -10.70 -7.92
C SER A 48 -4.58 -9.51 -7.52
N MET A 49 -3.96 -8.35 -7.36
CA MET A 49 -4.60 -7.07 -7.10
C MET A 49 -3.90 -5.96 -7.89
N LEU A 50 -4.64 -4.94 -8.30
CA LEU A 50 -4.11 -3.69 -8.84
C LEU A 50 -4.56 -2.53 -7.97
N ASP A 51 -3.66 -1.61 -7.65
CA ASP A 51 -3.97 -0.40 -6.88
C ASP A 51 -3.82 0.83 -7.77
N ILE A 52 -4.95 1.50 -8.01
CA ILE A 52 -5.09 2.58 -8.98
C ILE A 52 -5.10 3.91 -8.22
N GLY A 53 -4.12 4.78 -8.48
CA GLY A 53 -4.02 6.10 -7.85
C GLY A 53 -4.09 7.23 -8.87
N GLY A 54 -4.92 8.24 -8.61
CA GLY A 54 -5.01 9.47 -9.42
C GLY A 54 -4.25 10.66 -8.83
N GLU A 55 -3.81 10.55 -7.57
CA GLU A 55 -3.06 11.56 -6.84
C GLU A 55 -1.69 11.01 -6.41
N SER A 56 -0.64 11.84 -6.53
CA SER A 56 0.67 11.49 -5.99
C SER A 56 0.71 11.82 -4.50
N THR A 57 1.06 10.82 -3.69
CA THR A 57 1.22 10.95 -2.23
C THR A 57 2.69 11.06 -1.81
N ARG A 58 3.58 11.32 -2.78
CA ARG A 58 5.03 11.40 -2.58
C ARG A 58 5.42 12.75 -1.96
N PRO A 59 6.55 12.82 -1.24
CA PRO A 59 7.11 14.09 -0.79
C PRO A 59 7.19 15.15 -1.90
N GLY A 60 6.67 16.35 -1.65
CA GLY A 60 6.66 17.48 -2.59
C GLY A 60 5.58 17.46 -3.69
N SER A 61 4.59 16.56 -3.65
CA SER A 61 3.46 16.60 -4.58
C SER A 61 2.41 17.67 -4.20
N SER A 62 1.61 18.07 -5.19
CA SER A 62 0.41 18.90 -5.01
C SER A 62 -0.85 18.03 -5.02
N TYR A 63 -1.91 18.51 -4.34
CA TYR A 63 -3.22 17.86 -4.39
C TYR A 63 -3.83 17.90 -5.79
N VAL A 64 -4.67 16.91 -6.04
CA VAL A 64 -5.56 16.83 -7.19
C VAL A 64 -6.99 17.06 -6.70
N GLU A 65 -7.72 17.92 -7.41
CA GLU A 65 -9.13 18.17 -7.10
C GLU A 65 -9.96 16.90 -7.28
N ILE A 66 -11.03 16.75 -6.49
CA ILE A 66 -11.87 15.53 -6.47
C ILE A 66 -12.32 15.11 -7.88
N GLU A 67 -12.86 16.06 -8.64
CA GLU A 67 -13.38 15.79 -9.98
C GLU A 67 -12.27 15.37 -10.95
N GLU A 68 -11.10 16.00 -10.84
CA GLU A 68 -9.95 15.65 -11.67
C GLU A 68 -9.43 14.24 -11.34
N GLU A 69 -9.35 13.89 -10.05
CA GLU A 69 -8.95 12.54 -9.61
C GLU A 69 -9.96 11.48 -10.10
N ILE A 70 -11.26 11.75 -10.02
CA ILE A 70 -12.32 10.89 -10.55
C ILE A 70 -12.14 10.67 -12.07
N GLN A 71 -11.91 11.74 -12.83
CA GLN A 71 -11.72 11.67 -14.28
C GLN A 71 -10.48 10.87 -14.68
N ARG A 72 -9.46 10.81 -13.81
CA ARG A 72 -8.27 9.99 -14.02
C ARG A 72 -8.53 8.51 -13.76
N VAL A 73 -9.14 8.18 -12.61
CA VAL A 73 -9.20 6.78 -12.13
C VAL A 73 -10.40 6.00 -12.64
N VAL A 74 -11.58 6.63 -12.74
CA VAL A 74 -12.82 5.93 -13.09
C VAL A 74 -12.79 5.31 -14.49
N PRO A 75 -12.30 6.00 -15.56
CA PRO A 75 -12.20 5.38 -16.88
C PRO A 75 -11.27 4.17 -16.90
N VAL A 76 -10.15 4.23 -16.16
CA VAL A 76 -9.18 3.13 -16.03
C VAL A 76 -9.82 1.92 -15.34
N ILE A 77 -10.51 2.15 -14.21
CA ILE A 77 -11.20 1.08 -13.46
C ILE A 77 -12.26 0.40 -14.36
N LYS A 78 -13.09 1.20 -15.06
CA LYS A 78 -14.11 0.66 -15.98
C LYS A 78 -13.48 -0.13 -17.13
N ALA A 79 -12.35 0.32 -17.66
CA ALA A 79 -11.67 -0.37 -18.75
C ALA A 79 -11.08 -1.71 -18.29
N ILE A 80 -10.37 -1.74 -17.16
CA ILE A 80 -9.82 -2.98 -16.58
C ILE A 80 -10.95 -3.98 -16.29
N ARG A 81 -12.06 -3.51 -15.69
CA ARG A 81 -13.17 -4.39 -15.31
C ARG A 81 -13.89 -5.03 -16.50
N LYS A 82 -13.80 -4.46 -17.71
CA LYS A 82 -14.34 -5.09 -18.93
C LYS A 82 -13.56 -6.31 -19.39
N GLU A 83 -12.30 -6.45 -18.98
CA GLU A 83 -11.39 -7.49 -19.46
C GLU A 83 -10.78 -8.37 -18.36
N SER A 84 -11.01 -8.07 -17.07
CA SER A 84 -10.43 -8.82 -15.96
C SER A 84 -11.27 -8.78 -14.68
N ASP A 85 -11.28 -9.91 -13.97
CA ASP A 85 -11.85 -10.06 -12.62
C ASP A 85 -10.82 -9.80 -11.50
N VAL A 86 -9.62 -9.32 -11.83
CA VAL A 86 -8.59 -8.98 -10.83
C VAL A 86 -9.15 -8.04 -9.76
N LEU A 87 -8.69 -8.19 -8.51
CA LEU A 87 -9.07 -7.28 -7.45
C LEU A 87 -8.55 -5.88 -7.78
N ILE A 88 -9.42 -4.87 -7.70
CA ILE A 88 -9.06 -3.47 -7.94
C ILE A 88 -9.18 -2.72 -6.63
N SER A 89 -8.08 -2.13 -6.19
CA SER A 89 -7.99 -1.17 -5.11
C SER A 89 -7.96 0.25 -5.69
N ILE A 90 -8.66 1.19 -5.06
CA ILE A 90 -8.53 2.63 -5.33
C ILE A 90 -7.65 3.26 -4.25
N ASP A 91 -6.52 3.85 -4.63
CA ASP A 91 -5.60 4.60 -3.77
C ASP A 91 -6.11 6.04 -3.64
N THR A 92 -7.00 6.25 -2.66
CA THR A 92 -7.56 7.57 -2.38
C THR A 92 -8.00 7.69 -0.93
N TRP A 93 -7.83 8.88 -0.37
CA TRP A 93 -8.32 9.25 0.96
C TRP A 93 -9.59 10.12 0.89
N LYS A 94 -10.09 10.43 -0.32
CA LYS A 94 -11.25 11.29 -0.55
C LYS A 94 -12.50 10.43 -0.77
N SER A 95 -13.52 10.56 0.08
CA SER A 95 -14.69 9.66 0.05
C SER A 95 -15.47 9.72 -1.27
N GLN A 96 -15.51 10.89 -1.92
CA GLN A 96 -16.18 11.10 -3.20
C GLN A 96 -15.49 10.32 -4.33
N VAL A 97 -14.15 10.29 -4.33
CA VAL A 97 -13.35 9.53 -5.30
C VAL A 97 -13.56 8.03 -5.06
N ALA A 98 -13.52 7.61 -3.79
CA ALA A 98 -13.79 6.22 -3.42
C ALA A 98 -15.19 5.77 -3.83
N GLU A 99 -16.25 6.57 -3.59
CA GLU A 99 -17.62 6.23 -3.99
C GLU A 99 -17.74 6.05 -5.50
N ALA A 100 -17.14 6.96 -6.29
CA ALA A 100 -17.13 6.86 -7.74
C ALA A 100 -16.35 5.64 -8.26
N ALA A 101 -15.19 5.35 -7.65
CA ALA A 101 -14.35 4.22 -8.01
C ALA A 101 -14.99 2.86 -7.67
N LEU A 102 -15.63 2.74 -6.50
CA LEU A 102 -16.38 1.55 -6.09
C LEU A 102 -17.57 1.31 -7.04
N ALA A 103 -18.34 2.35 -7.36
CA ALA A 103 -19.42 2.26 -8.35
C ALA A 103 -18.92 1.89 -9.76
N ALA A 104 -17.66 2.15 -10.08
CA ALA A 104 -17.02 1.80 -11.34
C ALA A 104 -16.48 0.36 -11.39
N GLY A 105 -16.39 -0.34 -10.26
CA GLY A 105 -15.94 -1.73 -10.17
C GLY A 105 -14.68 -1.97 -9.33
N ALA A 106 -14.23 -0.99 -8.53
CA ALA A 106 -13.24 -1.24 -7.49
C ALA A 106 -13.83 -2.12 -6.37
N ASN A 107 -12.99 -2.94 -5.74
CA ASN A 107 -13.36 -3.88 -4.69
C ASN A 107 -13.00 -3.37 -3.28
N LEU A 108 -12.00 -2.49 -3.19
CA LEU A 108 -11.50 -1.97 -1.92
C LEU A 108 -10.96 -0.55 -2.05
N VAL A 109 -10.90 0.14 -0.93
CA VAL A 109 -10.27 1.46 -0.79
C VAL A 109 -8.94 1.29 -0.07
N ASN A 110 -7.86 1.78 -0.67
CA ASN A 110 -6.58 1.95 0.00
C ASN A 110 -6.47 3.39 0.51
N ASP A 111 -6.78 3.60 1.79
CA ASP A 111 -6.80 4.93 2.39
C ASP A 111 -5.52 5.17 3.19
N ILE A 112 -4.59 5.93 2.59
CA ILE A 112 -3.34 6.32 3.23
C ILE A 112 -3.52 7.23 4.45
N THR A 113 -4.73 7.75 4.70
CA THR A 113 -5.05 8.52 5.92
C THR A 113 -5.74 7.68 6.97
N GLY A 114 -5.97 6.38 6.71
CA GLY A 114 -6.52 5.45 7.68
C GLY A 114 -7.89 5.87 8.20
N LEU A 115 -8.80 6.30 7.32
CA LEU A 115 -10.11 6.85 7.65
C LEU A 115 -10.08 8.19 8.38
N MET A 116 -8.91 8.79 8.63
CA MET A 116 -8.79 10.03 9.38
C MET A 116 -8.88 11.29 8.51
N GLY A 117 -8.58 11.19 7.21
CA GLY A 117 -8.52 12.34 6.30
C GLY A 117 -9.89 12.86 5.85
N ASP A 118 -10.88 11.98 5.71
CA ASP A 118 -12.26 12.34 5.39
C ASP A 118 -13.23 11.58 6.29
N GLU A 119 -14.01 12.32 7.08
CA GLU A 119 -14.98 11.76 8.04
C GLU A 119 -16.06 10.91 7.36
N LYS A 120 -16.33 11.12 6.07
CA LYS A 120 -17.32 10.37 5.30
C LYS A 120 -16.80 9.05 4.74
N MET A 121 -15.48 8.84 4.71
CA MET A 121 -14.87 7.68 4.06
C MET A 121 -15.39 6.36 4.64
N ALA A 122 -15.47 6.26 5.97
CA ALA A 122 -15.92 5.04 6.63
C ALA A 122 -17.37 4.68 6.25
N HIS A 123 -18.25 5.68 6.09
CA HIS A 123 -19.63 5.45 5.66
C HIS A 123 -19.69 4.99 4.19
N VAL A 124 -18.88 5.56 3.30
CA VAL A 124 -18.79 5.14 1.89
C VAL A 124 -18.36 3.68 1.78
N VAL A 125 -17.31 3.28 2.51
CA VAL A 125 -16.82 1.89 2.53
C VAL A 125 -17.91 0.95 3.06
N ALA A 126 -18.53 1.28 4.20
CA ALA A 126 -19.58 0.46 4.81
C ALA A 126 -20.79 0.30 3.88
N LYS A 127 -21.29 1.39 3.29
CA LYS A 127 -22.43 1.40 2.37
C LYS A 127 -22.17 0.55 1.12
N ALA A 128 -20.94 0.54 0.62
CA ALA A 128 -20.55 -0.27 -0.53
C ALA A 128 -20.30 -1.74 -0.19
N GLY A 129 -20.17 -2.10 1.10
CA GLY A 129 -19.71 -3.42 1.52
C GLY A 129 -18.28 -3.73 1.07
N ALA A 130 -17.48 -2.69 0.83
CA ALA A 130 -16.12 -2.81 0.29
C ALA A 130 -15.11 -3.16 1.39
N LYS A 131 -13.94 -3.67 0.99
CA LYS A 131 -12.79 -3.75 1.89
C LYS A 131 -12.09 -2.39 2.01
N VAL A 132 -11.31 -2.21 3.07
CA VAL A 132 -10.51 -1.00 3.27
C VAL A 132 -9.13 -1.34 3.85
N VAL A 133 -8.10 -0.72 3.30
CA VAL A 133 -6.79 -0.63 3.94
C VAL A 133 -6.79 0.62 4.80
N ILE A 134 -6.57 0.44 6.10
CA ILE A 134 -6.34 1.53 7.05
C ILE A 134 -4.83 1.65 7.23
N MET A 135 -4.23 2.68 6.63
CA MET A 135 -2.82 2.95 6.81
C MET A 135 -2.58 3.81 8.05
N PHE A 136 -1.62 3.43 8.90
CA PHE A 136 -1.04 4.33 9.87
C PHE A 136 -0.36 5.49 9.15
N ASN A 137 -0.75 6.73 9.44
CA ASN A 137 -0.17 7.92 8.82
C ASN A 137 0.60 8.78 9.84
N PRO A 138 1.93 8.57 10.00
CA PRO A 138 2.76 9.35 10.92
C PRO A 138 2.89 10.81 10.54
N VAL A 139 2.65 11.17 9.27
CA VAL A 139 2.66 12.56 8.82
C VAL A 139 1.50 13.32 9.46
N MET A 140 0.31 12.71 9.51
CA MET A 140 -0.85 13.28 10.20
C MET A 140 -0.69 13.27 11.72
N ALA A 141 -0.13 12.19 12.27
CA ALA A 141 0.01 12.03 13.71
C ALA A 141 1.14 12.91 14.31
N ARG A 142 2.16 13.24 13.52
CA ARG A 142 3.30 14.08 13.91
C ARG A 142 3.63 15.09 12.81
N PRO A 143 2.80 16.11 12.59
CA PRO A 143 2.96 17.04 11.47
C PRO A 143 4.25 17.86 11.56
N GLN A 144 4.78 18.07 12.77
CA GLN A 144 5.98 18.87 13.00
C GLN A 144 7.29 18.07 13.03
N HIS A 145 7.21 16.74 13.05
CA HIS A 145 8.37 15.87 13.04
C HIS A 145 9.22 16.09 11.77
N PRO A 146 10.56 16.12 11.85
CA PRO A 146 11.41 16.46 10.70
C PRO A 146 11.17 15.61 9.45
N SER A 147 10.87 14.32 9.62
CA SER A 147 10.56 13.42 8.50
C SER A 147 9.19 13.67 7.86
N SER A 148 8.27 14.35 8.55
CA SER A 148 6.92 14.66 8.07
C SER A 148 6.87 15.94 7.23
N ARG A 149 7.74 16.93 7.52
CA ARG A 149 7.69 18.27 6.89
C ARG A 149 7.87 18.30 5.37
N ILE A 150 8.41 17.23 4.78
CA ILE A 150 8.60 17.11 3.32
C ILE A 150 7.34 16.58 2.62
N PHE A 151 6.38 16.05 3.37
CA PHE A 151 5.12 15.56 2.83
C PHE A 151 4.09 16.70 2.72
N PRO A 152 3.14 16.58 1.77
CA PRO A 152 1.96 17.44 1.82
C PRO A 152 1.17 17.19 3.11
N HIS A 153 0.25 18.10 3.42
CA HIS A 153 -0.76 17.84 4.43
C HIS A 153 -1.63 16.64 3.98
N PHE A 154 -2.43 16.04 4.87
CA PHE A 154 -3.41 15.03 4.48
C PHE A 154 -4.72 15.26 5.24
N GLY A 155 -5.85 15.09 4.55
CA GLY A 155 -7.18 15.27 5.10
C GLY A 155 -7.79 16.65 4.86
N PHE A 156 -9.12 16.71 4.86
CA PHE A 156 -9.89 17.94 4.67
C PHE A 156 -9.87 18.84 5.90
N ASN A 157 -9.86 18.24 7.08
CA ASN A 157 -9.87 18.94 8.37
C ASN A 157 -8.79 18.36 9.29
N GLN A 158 -8.50 19.07 10.38
CA GLN A 158 -7.58 18.58 11.41
C GLN A 158 -8.21 17.38 12.14
N ALA A 159 -7.62 16.20 11.98
CA ALA A 159 -8.15 14.95 12.51
C ALA A 159 -7.90 14.74 14.02
N PHE A 160 -6.93 15.44 14.58
CA PHE A 160 -6.45 15.27 15.97
C PHE A 160 -6.36 16.61 16.69
N THR A 161 -6.70 16.64 17.97
CA THR A 161 -6.60 17.85 18.80
C THR A 161 -5.14 18.26 19.01
N GLU A 162 -4.89 19.51 19.42
CA GLU A 162 -3.52 19.95 19.75
C GLU A 162 -2.92 19.16 20.91
N GLU A 163 -3.73 18.76 21.88
CA GLU A 163 -3.32 17.91 23.01
C GLU A 163 -2.92 16.51 22.54
N GLU A 164 -3.72 15.89 21.66
CA GLU A 164 -3.41 14.59 21.06
C GLU A 164 -2.10 14.64 20.28
N LEU A 165 -1.93 15.65 19.42
CA LEU A 165 -0.71 15.83 18.63
C LEU A 165 0.53 16.06 19.53
N ALA A 166 0.38 16.80 20.63
CA ALA A 166 1.46 17.02 21.58
C ALA A 166 1.89 15.73 22.29
N ASP A 167 0.97 14.81 22.54
CA ASP A 167 1.29 13.50 23.11
C ASP A 167 1.85 12.52 22.08
N PHE A 168 1.32 12.52 20.86
CA PHE A 168 1.84 11.72 19.74
C PHE A 168 3.32 11.98 19.44
N GLU A 169 3.77 13.23 19.56
CA GLU A 169 5.17 13.60 19.34
C GLU A 169 6.14 12.91 20.33
N LYS A 170 5.65 12.49 21.50
CA LYS A 170 6.45 11.86 22.57
C LYS A 170 6.44 10.33 22.50
N LEU A 171 5.50 9.73 21.79
CA LEU A 171 5.29 8.29 21.79
C LEU A 171 6.37 7.53 20.99
N PRO A 172 6.81 6.35 21.45
CA PRO A 172 7.50 5.38 20.61
C PRO A 172 6.65 5.00 19.40
N ILE A 173 7.29 4.67 18.28
CA ILE A 173 6.55 4.53 17.01
C ILE A 173 5.50 3.42 17.01
N GLU A 174 5.74 2.32 17.72
CA GLU A 174 4.77 1.23 17.84
C GLU A 174 3.54 1.62 18.66
N GLU A 175 3.76 2.36 19.76
CA GLU A 175 2.66 2.89 20.59
C GLU A 175 1.87 3.95 19.83
N LEU A 176 2.56 4.83 19.07
CA LEU A 176 1.90 5.82 18.22
C LEU A 176 1.04 5.16 17.13
N MET A 177 1.56 4.10 16.49
CA MET A 177 0.82 3.32 15.50
C MET A 177 -0.43 2.68 16.11
N GLU A 178 -0.30 2.10 17.31
CA GLU A 178 -1.42 1.52 18.04
C GLU A 178 -2.49 2.57 18.36
N THR A 179 -2.10 3.71 18.94
CA THR A 179 -3.05 4.80 19.26
C THR A 179 -3.75 5.35 18.01
N PHE A 180 -3.04 5.46 16.89
CA PHE A 180 -3.65 5.84 15.62
C PHE A 180 -4.68 4.81 15.15
N PHE A 181 -4.33 3.52 15.19
CA PHE A 181 -5.25 2.45 14.77
C PHE A 181 -6.46 2.33 15.68
N GLU A 182 -6.34 2.53 16.99
CA GLU A 182 -7.49 2.56 17.90
C GLU A 182 -8.53 3.60 17.45
N ARG A 183 -8.09 4.79 17.03
CA ARG A 183 -8.96 5.85 16.53
C ARG A 183 -9.59 5.50 15.19
N ALA A 184 -8.79 5.00 14.25
CA ALA A 184 -9.27 4.61 12.94
C ALA A 184 -10.28 3.45 13.00
N LEU A 185 -9.99 2.43 13.81
CA LEU A 185 -10.86 1.27 14.01
C LEU A 185 -12.14 1.65 14.75
N ALA A 186 -12.10 2.57 15.71
CA ALA A 186 -13.32 3.10 16.33
C ALA A 186 -14.24 3.76 15.29
N ARG A 187 -13.67 4.55 14.37
CA ARG A 187 -14.41 5.17 13.26
C ARG A 187 -14.98 4.13 12.29
N ALA A 188 -14.21 3.10 11.95
CA ALA A 188 -14.66 1.98 11.12
C ALA A 188 -15.84 1.23 11.76
N ASN A 189 -15.72 0.90 13.05
CA ASN A 189 -16.76 0.21 13.82
C ASN A 189 -18.04 1.03 13.92
N GLN A 190 -17.93 2.34 14.17
CA GLN A 190 -19.08 3.24 14.25
C GLN A 190 -19.84 3.33 12.92
N ALA A 191 -19.13 3.26 11.79
CA ALA A 191 -19.75 3.23 10.46
C ALA A 191 -20.33 1.85 10.08
N GLY A 192 -20.02 0.79 10.83
CA GLY A 192 -20.48 -0.57 10.56
C GLY A 192 -19.63 -1.33 9.54
N ILE A 193 -18.34 -1.00 9.38
CA ILE A 193 -17.43 -1.79 8.55
C ILE A 193 -17.12 -3.10 9.28
N ALA A 194 -17.38 -4.23 8.64
CA ALA A 194 -17.10 -5.55 9.20
C ALA A 194 -15.58 -5.80 9.34
N GLN A 195 -15.15 -6.47 10.41
CA GLN A 195 -13.73 -6.69 10.72
C GLN A 195 -13.00 -7.42 9.58
N GLU A 196 -13.65 -8.40 8.96
CA GLU A 196 -13.12 -9.17 7.83
C GLU A 196 -12.87 -8.34 6.55
N ASN A 197 -13.40 -7.12 6.50
CA ASN A 197 -13.21 -6.17 5.41
C ASN A 197 -12.06 -5.18 5.68
N ILE A 198 -11.39 -5.24 6.84
CA ILE A 198 -10.33 -4.29 7.20
C ILE A 198 -8.96 -4.97 7.05
N LEU A 199 -8.03 -4.27 6.39
CA LEU A 199 -6.61 -4.57 6.37
C LEU A 199 -5.85 -3.41 7.03
N LEU A 200 -4.74 -3.70 7.70
CA LEU A 200 -3.89 -2.67 8.32
C LEU A 200 -2.58 -2.51 7.54
N ASP A 201 -2.16 -1.26 7.31
CA ASP A 201 -0.84 -0.93 6.75
C ASP A 201 -0.03 -0.10 7.75
N PRO A 202 1.20 -0.51 8.12
CA PRO A 202 2.04 0.21 9.09
C PRO A 202 2.63 1.55 8.57
N GLY A 203 2.32 1.98 7.35
CA GLY A 203 2.69 3.29 6.85
C GLY A 203 4.17 3.43 6.48
N ILE A 204 4.82 2.34 6.05
CA ILE A 204 6.26 2.33 5.77
C ILE A 204 6.64 3.45 4.79
N GLY A 205 7.61 4.27 5.20
CA GLY A 205 8.15 5.39 4.44
C GLY A 205 7.40 6.71 4.56
N PHE A 206 6.31 6.80 5.33
CA PHE A 206 5.55 8.05 5.53
C PHE A 206 5.97 8.74 6.82
N GLY A 207 6.75 9.82 6.77
CA GLY A 207 7.11 10.57 7.99
C GLY A 207 7.93 9.77 9.02
N LEU A 208 8.48 8.61 8.64
CA LEU A 208 9.27 7.73 9.50
C LEU A 208 10.77 7.90 9.25
N THR A 209 11.56 7.85 10.33
CA THR A 209 13.02 7.72 10.26
C THR A 209 13.46 6.35 9.75
N LYS A 210 14.73 6.20 9.34
CA LYS A 210 15.30 4.89 8.95
C LYS A 210 15.09 3.83 10.05
N LYS A 211 15.33 4.18 11.31
CA LYS A 211 15.18 3.28 12.46
C LYS A 211 13.72 2.85 12.65
N GLU A 212 12.78 3.80 12.61
CA GLU A 212 11.36 3.49 12.78
C GLU A 212 10.83 2.58 11.66
N ASN A 213 11.20 2.84 10.40
CA ASN A 213 10.84 1.96 9.28
C ASN A 213 11.30 0.52 9.53
N LEU A 214 12.54 0.34 9.98
CA LEU A 214 13.11 -0.99 10.25
C LEU A 214 12.47 -1.66 11.48
N LEU A 215 12.14 -0.89 12.53
CA LEU A 215 11.44 -1.43 13.71
C LEU A 215 10.06 -1.96 13.34
N LEU A 216 9.26 -1.17 12.60
CA LEU A 216 7.93 -1.59 12.19
C LEU A 216 7.96 -2.81 11.25
N LEU A 217 8.97 -2.90 10.37
CA LEU A 217 9.18 -4.10 9.52
C LEU A 217 9.62 -5.32 10.33
N ARG A 218 10.49 -5.15 11.32
CA ARG A 218 10.94 -6.25 12.19
C ARG A 218 9.75 -6.84 12.98
N ASP A 219 8.86 -5.96 13.44
CA ASP A 219 7.81 -6.30 14.40
C ASP A 219 6.42 -6.45 13.76
N LEU A 220 6.35 -6.79 12.46
CA LEU A 220 5.08 -7.06 11.75
C LEU A 220 4.21 -8.12 12.44
N ASP A 221 4.81 -9.08 13.15
CA ASP A 221 4.08 -10.08 13.92
C ASP A 221 3.21 -9.46 15.03
N LYS A 222 3.62 -8.32 15.61
CA LYS A 222 2.81 -7.60 16.60
C LYS A 222 1.56 -7.00 15.94
N LEU A 223 1.69 -6.50 14.71
CA LEU A 223 0.55 -5.99 13.94
C LEU A 223 -0.40 -7.13 13.56
N HIS A 224 0.13 -8.29 13.13
CA HIS A 224 -0.68 -9.48 12.86
C HIS A 224 -1.45 -9.97 14.10
N GLN A 225 -0.88 -9.85 15.31
CA GLN A 225 -1.55 -10.26 16.56
C GLN A 225 -2.85 -9.48 16.83
N LYS A 226 -3.07 -8.34 16.17
CA LYS A 226 -4.34 -7.59 16.23
C LYS A 226 -5.50 -8.30 15.51
N GLY A 227 -5.22 -9.32 14.71
CA GLY A 227 -6.24 -10.13 14.03
C GLY A 227 -6.76 -9.53 12.72
N TYR A 228 -6.00 -8.63 12.10
CA TYR A 228 -6.28 -8.06 10.78
C TYR A 228 -5.21 -8.50 9.78
N PRO A 229 -5.57 -8.76 8.51
CA PRO A 229 -4.60 -8.90 7.43
C PRO A 229 -3.69 -7.66 7.31
N ILE A 230 -2.43 -7.87 6.96
CA ILE A 230 -1.48 -6.80 6.68
C ILE A 230 -1.42 -6.51 5.18
N PHE A 231 -1.56 -5.23 4.84
CA PHE A 231 -1.22 -4.67 3.55
C PHE A 231 0.08 -3.88 3.69
N LEU A 232 1.09 -4.14 2.86
CA LEU A 232 2.44 -3.61 3.09
C LEU A 232 3.04 -2.98 1.84
N GLY A 233 3.23 -1.66 1.88
CA GLY A 233 3.97 -0.91 0.85
C GLY A 233 5.48 -0.88 1.06
N VAL A 234 6.25 -1.74 0.38
CA VAL A 234 7.72 -1.82 0.53
C VAL A 234 8.52 -1.34 -0.67
N SER A 235 7.86 -1.13 -1.80
CA SER A 235 8.56 -0.93 -3.07
C SER A 235 9.16 0.48 -3.21
N ARG A 236 10.46 0.51 -3.55
CA ARG A 236 11.25 1.72 -3.89
C ARG A 236 11.27 2.80 -2.79
N LYS A 237 11.13 2.39 -1.52
CA LYS A 237 11.15 3.31 -0.38
C LYS A 237 12.56 3.87 -0.13
N ARG A 238 12.64 5.15 0.28
CA ARG A 238 13.91 5.86 0.47
C ARG A 238 14.86 5.15 1.44
N PHE A 239 14.35 4.60 2.55
CA PHE A 239 15.21 3.91 3.52
C PHE A 239 15.92 2.69 2.93
N VAL A 240 15.26 1.94 2.02
CA VAL A 240 15.87 0.81 1.29
C VAL A 240 16.98 1.31 0.36
N ILE A 241 16.69 2.37 -0.40
CA ILE A 241 17.66 3.00 -1.31
C ILE A 241 18.90 3.47 -0.54
N ASN A 242 18.71 4.11 0.62
CA ASN A 242 19.82 4.59 1.45
C ASN A 242 20.68 3.43 1.99
N ILE A 243 20.06 2.27 2.30
CA ILE A 243 20.81 1.06 2.70
C ILE A 243 21.66 0.54 1.55
N LEU A 244 21.18 0.63 0.30
CA LEU A 244 21.97 0.24 -0.86
C LEU A 244 23.14 1.20 -1.08
N GLU A 245 22.86 2.50 -1.07
CA GLU A 245 23.85 3.56 -1.31
C GLU A 245 24.97 3.53 -0.26
N GLU A 246 24.65 3.39 1.03
CA GLU A 246 25.65 3.32 2.10
C GLU A 246 26.52 2.05 2.04
N ASN A 247 26.10 1.02 1.29
CA ASN A 247 26.83 -0.22 1.06
C ASN A 247 27.43 -0.32 -0.36
N GLY A 248 27.51 0.79 -1.09
CA GLY A 248 28.23 0.87 -2.37
C GLY A 248 27.48 0.28 -3.57
N PHE A 249 26.18 0.05 -3.47
CA PHE A 249 25.36 -0.35 -4.61
C PHE A 249 24.92 0.88 -5.42
N GLU A 250 24.96 0.78 -6.75
CA GLU A 250 24.35 1.77 -7.65
C GLU A 250 22.83 1.83 -7.43
N VAL A 251 22.28 3.04 -7.35
CA VAL A 251 20.87 3.32 -7.05
C VAL A 251 20.22 4.36 -7.97
N ASN A 252 20.96 4.91 -8.94
CA ASN A 252 20.44 5.86 -9.91
C ASN A 252 19.33 5.20 -10.75
N PRO A 253 18.07 5.67 -10.66
CA PRO A 253 16.95 5.09 -11.40
C PRO A 253 17.08 5.20 -12.93
N GLU A 254 17.92 6.10 -13.41
CA GLU A 254 18.16 6.33 -14.85
C GLU A 254 19.16 5.34 -15.43
N THR A 255 19.85 4.57 -14.58
CA THR A 255 20.75 3.49 -15.00
C THR A 255 20.03 2.14 -14.91
N GLU A 256 20.30 1.23 -15.84
CA GLU A 256 19.75 -0.13 -15.80
C GLU A 256 20.11 -0.84 -14.49
N LEU A 257 21.37 -0.71 -14.05
CA LEU A 257 21.86 -1.32 -12.83
C LEU A 257 21.16 -0.76 -11.58
N GLY A 258 21.07 0.56 -11.45
CA GLY A 258 20.43 1.20 -10.30
C GLY A 258 18.93 0.94 -10.23
N PHE A 259 18.25 0.94 -11.39
CA PHE A 259 16.84 0.56 -11.47
C PHE A 259 16.63 -0.88 -10.97
N ARG A 260 17.41 -1.84 -11.50
CA ARG A 260 17.33 -3.25 -11.10
C ARG A 260 17.65 -3.45 -9.61
N ASN A 261 18.71 -2.83 -9.10
CA ASN A 261 19.12 -2.96 -7.69
C ASN A 261 18.01 -2.52 -6.72
N ARG A 262 17.30 -1.43 -7.05
CA ARG A 262 16.20 -0.91 -6.22
C ARG A 262 15.00 -1.85 -6.17
N ASP A 263 14.63 -2.45 -7.29
CA ASP A 263 13.53 -3.41 -7.34
C ASP A 263 13.92 -4.75 -6.67
N THR A 264 15.15 -5.24 -6.89
CA THR A 264 15.69 -6.41 -6.18
C THR A 264 15.70 -6.21 -4.66
N ALA A 265 16.15 -5.04 -4.19
CA ALA A 265 16.14 -4.73 -2.76
C ALA A 265 14.73 -4.72 -2.16
N SER A 266 13.75 -4.22 -2.90
CA SER A 266 12.34 -4.26 -2.49
C SER A 266 11.81 -5.70 -2.43
N ALA A 267 12.23 -6.55 -3.38
CA ALA A 267 11.90 -7.97 -3.39
C ALA A 267 12.51 -8.72 -2.19
N HIS A 268 13.69 -8.33 -1.70
CA HIS A 268 14.24 -8.90 -0.46
C HIS A 268 13.37 -8.60 0.76
N VAL A 269 12.85 -7.37 0.89
CA VAL A 269 11.90 -7.04 1.95
C VAL A 269 10.61 -7.86 1.81
N THR A 270 10.16 -8.09 0.58
CA THR A 270 9.01 -8.95 0.29
C THR A 270 9.24 -10.40 0.70
N SER A 271 10.45 -10.94 0.49
CA SER A 271 10.80 -12.30 0.93
C SER A 271 10.64 -12.44 2.44
N ILE A 272 11.09 -11.44 3.21
CA ILE A 272 10.96 -11.42 4.68
C ILE A 272 9.47 -11.30 5.07
N ALA A 273 8.75 -10.33 4.51
CA ALA A 273 7.35 -10.08 4.83
C ALA A 273 6.45 -11.29 4.49
N ALA A 274 6.62 -11.88 3.31
CA ALA A 274 5.86 -13.05 2.89
C ALA A 274 6.17 -14.27 3.76
N ARG A 275 7.43 -14.42 4.22
CA ARG A 275 7.80 -15.48 5.16
C ARG A 275 7.15 -15.28 6.53
N GLN A 276 7.02 -14.04 7.02
CA GLN A 276 6.29 -13.71 8.25
C GLN A 276 4.76 -13.81 8.08
N GLY A 277 4.31 -13.88 6.83
CA GLY A 277 2.94 -14.20 6.48
C GLY A 277 2.04 -13.03 6.15
N VAL A 278 2.63 -11.87 5.82
CA VAL A 278 1.91 -10.69 5.35
C VAL A 278 0.99 -11.07 4.18
N GLU A 279 -0.27 -10.62 4.23
CA GLU A 279 -1.28 -10.99 3.24
C GLU A 279 -1.12 -10.30 1.90
N VAL A 280 -0.73 -9.03 1.87
CA VAL A 280 -0.60 -8.27 0.63
C VAL A 280 0.66 -7.41 0.63
N VAL A 281 1.44 -7.47 -0.44
CA VAL A 281 2.53 -6.50 -0.71
C VAL A 281 2.18 -5.61 -1.89
N ARG A 282 2.39 -4.29 -1.74
CA ARG A 282 2.13 -3.28 -2.76
C ARG A 282 3.42 -2.86 -3.48
N VAL A 283 3.49 -3.09 -4.79
CA VAL A 283 4.77 -3.15 -5.53
C VAL A 283 4.72 -2.52 -6.91
N HIS A 284 5.86 -1.96 -7.36
CA HIS A 284 6.00 -1.44 -8.73
C HIS A 284 6.40 -2.52 -9.74
N ASP A 285 7.31 -3.42 -9.37
CA ASP A 285 7.82 -4.51 -10.22
C ASP A 285 7.26 -5.85 -9.75
N VAL A 286 6.21 -6.34 -10.41
CA VAL A 286 5.50 -7.55 -9.96
C VAL A 286 6.36 -8.79 -10.18
N ALA A 287 7.12 -8.86 -11.28
CA ALA A 287 7.93 -10.02 -11.61
C ALA A 287 8.97 -10.38 -10.52
N SER A 288 9.76 -9.43 -10.04
CA SER A 288 10.76 -9.71 -8.99
C SER A 288 10.09 -10.04 -7.65
N HIS A 289 8.95 -9.42 -7.35
CA HIS A 289 8.22 -9.67 -6.11
C HIS A 289 7.53 -11.02 -6.13
N ARG A 290 7.07 -11.51 -7.29
CA ARG A 290 6.58 -12.88 -7.46
C ARG A 290 7.66 -13.90 -7.13
N MET A 291 8.88 -13.69 -7.62
CA MET A 291 10.00 -14.57 -7.27
C MET A 291 10.23 -14.62 -5.75
N ALA A 292 10.21 -13.45 -5.09
CA ALA A 292 10.36 -13.38 -3.63
C ALA A 292 9.22 -14.07 -2.88
N VAL A 293 7.97 -13.85 -3.28
CA VAL A 293 6.78 -14.48 -2.67
C VAL A 293 6.83 -15.99 -2.83
N GLU A 294 7.18 -16.50 -4.01
CA GLU A 294 7.24 -17.95 -4.25
C GLU A 294 8.27 -18.64 -3.35
N ILE A 295 9.48 -18.09 -3.27
CA ILE A 295 10.54 -18.64 -2.40
C ILE A 295 10.13 -18.56 -0.93
N ALA A 296 9.67 -17.40 -0.48
CA ALA A 296 9.29 -17.18 0.92
C ALA A 296 8.10 -18.06 1.35
N SER A 297 7.11 -18.21 0.47
CA SER A 297 5.93 -19.05 0.72
C SER A 297 6.29 -20.53 0.79
N ALA A 298 7.16 -21.01 -0.10
CA ALA A 298 7.64 -22.39 -0.07
C ALA A 298 8.36 -22.71 1.25
N ILE A 299 9.17 -21.77 1.76
CA ILE A 299 9.82 -21.91 3.07
C ILE A 299 8.79 -21.85 4.22
N ARG A 300 7.79 -20.95 4.13
CA ARG A 300 6.77 -20.78 5.18
C ARG A 300 5.85 -22.01 5.30
N LEU A 301 5.49 -22.61 4.17
CA LEU A 301 4.51 -23.69 4.06
C LEU A 301 5.19 -25.05 3.82
N ALA A 302 6.42 -25.24 4.31
CA ALA A 302 7.24 -26.40 4.01
C ALA A 302 6.60 -27.75 4.42
N ASP A 303 5.74 -27.76 5.45
CA ASP A 303 5.00 -28.96 5.88
C ASP A 303 4.00 -29.46 4.81
N GLU A 304 3.62 -28.60 3.85
CA GLU A 304 2.73 -28.92 2.74
C GLU A 304 3.50 -29.27 1.44
N ALA A 305 4.83 -29.18 1.45
CA ALA A 305 5.65 -29.38 0.26
C ALA A 305 5.77 -30.87 -0.12
N GLU A 306 5.79 -31.16 -1.43
CA GLU A 306 6.06 -32.50 -1.94
C GLU A 306 7.49 -32.95 -1.59
N ASN A 307 7.63 -34.18 -1.09
CA ASN A 307 8.92 -34.78 -0.79
C ASN A 307 9.53 -35.39 -2.07
N LEU A 308 10.30 -34.59 -2.82
CA LEU A 308 10.91 -34.96 -4.09
C LEU A 308 12.45 -35.05 -3.97
N ASP A 309 13.04 -36.12 -4.50
CA ASP A 309 14.50 -36.23 -4.62
C ASP A 309 15.04 -35.26 -5.69
N LEU A 310 15.97 -34.39 -5.28
CA LEU A 310 16.60 -33.44 -6.20
C LEU A 310 17.54 -34.18 -7.16
N LYS A 311 17.26 -34.09 -8.47
CA LYS A 311 18.21 -34.55 -9.50
C LYS A 311 19.48 -33.72 -9.39
N GLN A 312 20.64 -34.38 -9.33
CA GLN A 312 21.93 -33.69 -9.39
C GLN A 312 21.97 -32.79 -10.64
N TYR A 313 22.47 -31.57 -10.48
CA TYR A 313 22.72 -30.66 -11.59
C TYR A 313 23.62 -31.37 -12.62
N LYS A 314 23.22 -31.34 -13.91
CA LYS A 314 24.07 -31.77 -15.03
C LYS A 314 25.08 -30.70 -15.39
#